data_AF-A0A4U0UT17-F1
#
_entry.id   AF-A0A4U0UT17-F1
#
_cell.length_a   1.000
_cell.length_b   1.000
_cell.length_c   1.000
_cell.angle_alpha   90.00
_cell.angle_beta   90.00
_cell.angle_gamma   90.00
#
_symmetry.space_group_name_H-M   'P 1'
#
loop_
_entity.id
_entity.type
_entity.pdbx_description
1 polymer ?
#
loop_
_entity_poly.entity_id
_entity_poly.type
_entity_poly.pdbx_seq_one_letter_code
_entity_poly.pdbx_strand_id
1 'polypeptide(L)' 'MSATPLHDIWEASSSQPFLPSIPKGLQFPIAFTLLFIAVLLTGLFGLNNTLKNLPLYGIPASLAFAFGAVYMICAVGVYV' A
#
# COMPACT_ATOMS: atom_id res chain seq x y z
N MET A 1 30.08 -12.92 -23.86
CA MET A 1 28.63 -13.07 -24.13
C MET A 1 28.01 -11.70 -23.91
N SER A 2 27.80 -10.97 -25.00
CA SER A 2 27.57 -9.52 -25.00
C SER A 2 26.17 -9.17 -24.49
N ALA A 3 26.07 -8.12 -23.68
CA ALA A 3 24.84 -7.58 -23.08
C ALA A 3 23.85 -6.95 -24.09
N THR A 4 24.11 -7.11 -25.40
CA THR A 4 23.35 -6.54 -26.52
C THR A 4 21.84 -6.81 -26.48
N PRO A 5 21.34 -8.04 -26.19
CA PRO A 5 19.91 -8.32 -26.34
C PRO A 5 19.01 -7.61 -25.32
N LEU A 6 19.49 -7.32 -24.10
CA LEU A 6 18.69 -6.59 -23.10
C LEU A 6 18.67 -5.08 -23.37
N HIS A 7 19.76 -4.54 -23.89
CA HIS A 7 19.86 -3.12 -24.20
C HIS A 7 18.94 -2.75 -25.38
N ASP A 8 18.88 -3.58 -26.42
CA ASP A 8 17.97 -3.36 -27.56
C ASP A 8 16.50 -3.39 -27.12
N ILE A 9 16.13 -4.26 -26.18
CA ILE A 9 14.79 -4.32 -25.59
C ILE A 9 14.48 -3.07 -24.75
N TRP A 10 15.46 -2.59 -23.96
CA TRP A 10 15.32 -1.35 -23.18
C TRP A 10 15.05 -0.15 -24.08
N GLU A 11 15.85 0.03 -25.14
CA GLU A 11 15.68 1.13 -26.10
C GLU A 11 14.32 1.05 -26.81
N ALA A 12 13.90 -0.16 -27.22
CA ALA A 12 12.58 -0.39 -27.82
C ALA A 12 11.42 -0.08 -26.85
N SER A 13 11.64 -0.21 -25.54
CA SER A 13 10.62 0.01 -24.50
C SER A 13 10.57 1.47 -24.00
N SER A 14 11.41 2.37 -24.51
CA SER A 14 11.47 3.79 -24.11
C SER A 14 10.13 4.54 -24.24
N SER A 15 9.25 4.09 -25.13
CA SER A 15 7.90 4.63 -25.32
C SER A 15 6.85 4.12 -24.32
N GLN A 16 7.21 3.14 -23.47
CA GLN A 16 6.31 2.48 -22.52
C GLN A 16 6.80 2.70 -21.08
N PRO A 17 6.64 3.92 -20.53
CA PRO A 17 7.09 4.20 -19.17
C PRO A 17 6.29 3.37 -18.15
N PHE A 18 6.95 3.02 -17.06
CA PHE A 18 6.28 2.40 -15.92
C PHE A 18 5.26 3.37 -15.31
N LEU A 19 4.00 2.94 -15.25
CA LEU A 19 2.92 3.67 -14.60
C LEU A 19 2.64 3.02 -13.24
N PRO A 20 2.98 3.70 -12.12
CA PRO A 20 2.71 3.15 -10.81
C PRO A 20 1.21 3.10 -10.55
N SER A 21 0.72 2.02 -9.95
CA SER A 21 -0.69 1.90 -9.55
C SER A 21 -1.11 3.03 -8.61
N ILE A 22 -0.21 3.47 -7.73
CA ILE A 22 -0.41 4.61 -6.84
C ILE A 22 0.71 5.65 -7.08
N PRO A 23 0.40 6.85 -7.59
CA PRO A 23 1.40 7.88 -7.81
C PRO A 23 1.93 8.42 -6.48
N LYS A 24 3.19 8.90 -6.48
CA LYS A 24 3.88 9.38 -5.28
C LYS A 24 3.08 10.44 -4.49
N GLY A 25 2.46 11.37 -5.20
CA GLY A 25 1.65 12.44 -4.60
C GLY A 25 0.41 11.97 -3.84
N LEU A 26 -0.05 10.73 -4.07
CA LEU A 26 -1.20 10.15 -3.39
C LEU A 26 -0.83 9.16 -2.28
N GLN A 27 0.45 8.80 -2.13
CA GLN A 27 0.87 7.84 -1.09
C GLN A 27 0.50 8.33 0.32
N PHE A 28 0.75 9.60 0.64
CA PHE A 28 0.41 10.17 1.95
C PHE A 28 -1.10 10.19 2.25
N PRO A 29 -1.97 10.82 1.43
CA PRO A 29 -3.40 10.88 1.74
C PRO A 29 -4.06 9.49 1.78
N ILE A 30 -3.65 8.56 0.93
CA ILE A 30 -4.14 7.17 0.95
C ILE A 30 -3.68 6.47 2.23
N ALA A 31 -2.39 6.57 2.58
CA ALA A 31 -1.85 6.00 3.80
C ALA A 31 -2.56 6.52 5.05
N PHE A 32 -2.70 7.84 5.16
CA PHE A 32 -3.36 8.49 6.29
C PHE A 32 -4.80 8.02 6.43
N THR A 33 -5.54 7.96 5.33
CA THR A 33 -6.94 7.50 5.34
C THR A 33 -7.06 6.05 5.79
N LEU A 34 -6.22 5.16 5.24
CA LEU A 34 -6.20 3.74 5.63
C LEU A 34 -5.83 3.54 7.09
N LEU A 35 -4.80 4.25 7.59
CA LEU A 35 -4.38 4.17 8.98
C LEU A 35 -5.43 4.75 9.93
N PHE A 36 -6.11 5.83 9.56
CA PHE A 36 -7.21 6.39 10.33
C PHE A 36 -8.38 5.41 10.43
N ILE A 37 -8.77 4.79 9.31
CA ILE A 37 -9.79 3.73 9.29
C ILE A 37 -9.36 2.55 10.17
N ALA A 38 -8.10 2.13 10.10
CA ALA A 38 -7.58 1.06 10.94
C ALA A 38 -7.73 1.39 12.43
N VAL A 39 -7.37 2.60 12.86
CA VAL A 39 -7.54 3.04 14.26
C VAL A 39 -9.01 2.98 14.69
N LEU A 40 -9.94 3.48 13.86
CA LEU A 40 -11.37 3.44 14.17
C LEU A 40 -11.89 2.01 14.30
N LEU A 41 -11.58 1.14 13.33
CA LEU A 41 -12.06 -0.24 13.30
C LEU A 41 -11.44 -1.09 14.42
N THR A 42 -10.15 -0.90 14.70
CA THR A 42 -9.48 -1.55 15.85
C THR A 42 -10.11 -1.08 17.16
N GLY A 43 -10.41 0.22 17.29
CA GLY A 43 -11.16 0.75 18.43
C GLY A 43 -12.51 0.05 18.59
N LEU A 44 -13.34 0.02 17.55
CA LEU A 44 -14.65 -0.65 17.56
C LEU A 44 -14.55 -2.14 17.89
N PHE A 45 -13.56 -2.84 17.35
CA PHE A 45 -13.29 -4.23 17.69
C PHE A 45 -12.93 -4.37 19.18
N GLY A 46 -12.10 -3.47 19.71
CA GLY A 46 -11.70 -3.45 21.12
C GLY A 46 -12.87 -3.23 22.09
N LEU A 47 -13.91 -2.50 21.69
CA LEU A 47 -15.13 -2.32 22.49
C LEU A 47 -15.96 -3.61 22.61
N ASN A 48 -15.87 -4.53 21.65
CA ASN A 48 -16.55 -5.83 21.68
C ASN A 48 -15.75 -6.89 20.91
N ASN A 49 -14.73 -7.43 21.58
CA ASN A 49 -13.70 -8.28 21.00
C ASN A 49 -14.11 -9.76 20.92
N THR A 50 -15.23 -10.06 20.27
CA THR A 50 -15.68 -11.44 20.04
C THR A 50 -15.26 -11.95 18.66
N LEU A 51 -15.13 -13.28 18.54
CA LEU A 51 -14.86 -13.96 17.26
C LEU A 51 -15.89 -13.61 16.17
N LYS A 52 -17.13 -13.30 16.55
CA LYS A 52 -18.20 -12.88 15.62
C LYS A 52 -17.92 -11.51 14.99
N ASN A 53 -17.25 -10.63 15.73
CA ASN A 53 -16.90 -9.29 15.28
C ASN A 53 -15.58 -9.25 14.49
N LEU A 54 -14.82 -10.36 14.48
CA LEU A 54 -13.54 -10.46 13.79
C LEU A 54 -13.66 -10.22 12.28
N PRO A 55 -14.61 -10.82 11.54
CA PRO A 55 -14.74 -10.56 10.09
C PRO A 55 -15.20 -9.14 9.78
N LEU A 56 -15.95 -8.52 10.69
CA LEU A 56 -16.53 -7.19 10.49
C LEU A 56 -15.54 -6.06 10.80
N TYR A 57 -14.76 -6.20 11.87
CA TYR A 57 -13.86 -5.14 12.32
C TYR A 57 -12.39 -5.55 12.26
N GLY A 58 -12.03 -6.72 12.78
CA GLY A 58 -10.62 -7.12 12.91
C GLY A 58 -9.93 -7.38 11.56
N ILE A 59 -10.56 -8.13 10.65
CA ILE A 59 -10.00 -8.38 9.31
C ILE A 59 -9.87 -7.06 8.51
N PRO A 60 -10.91 -6.22 8.40
CA PRO A 60 -10.79 -4.95 7.68
C PRO A 60 -9.79 -3.99 8.33
N ALA A 61 -9.72 -3.92 9.68
CA ALA A 61 -8.72 -3.12 10.39
C ALA A 61 -7.29 -3.56 10.06
N SER A 62 -7.05 -4.88 10.05
CA SER A 62 -5.72 -5.45 9.77
C SER A 62 -5.26 -5.16 8.34
N LEU A 63 -6.17 -5.29 7.36
CA LEU A 63 -5.89 -4.93 5.97
C LEU A 63 -5.60 -3.44 5.82
N ALA A 64 -6.46 -2.58 6.39
CA ALA A 64 -6.26 -1.13 6.35
C ALA A 64 -4.93 -0.72 6.99
N PHE A 65 -4.56 -1.34 8.11
CA PHE A 65 -3.28 -1.10 8.76
C PHE A 65 -2.10 -1.54 7.89
N ALA A 66 -2.12 -2.76 7.35
CA ALA A 66 -1.03 -3.31 6.55
C ALA A 66 -0.72 -2.45 5.32
N PHE A 67 -1.74 -2.15 4.50
CA PHE A 67 -1.55 -1.31 3.31
C PHE A 67 -1.25 0.15 3.68
N GLY A 68 -1.93 0.68 4.71
CA GLY A 68 -1.70 2.04 5.19
C GLY A 68 -0.27 2.25 5.67
N ALA A 69 0.30 1.29 6.41
CA ALA A 69 1.67 1.36 6.91
C ALA A 69 2.69 1.37 5.76
N VAL A 70 2.54 0.49 4.76
CA VAL A 70 3.42 0.45 3.59
C VAL A 70 3.36 1.76 2.81
N TYR A 71 2.17 2.30 2.54
CA TYR A 71 2.07 3.59 1.86
C TYR A 71 2.61 4.74 2.71
N MET A 72 2.52 4.67 4.04
CA MET A 72 3.04 5.72 4.94
C MET A 72 4.57 5.74 4.94
N ILE A 73 5.23 4.58 5.06
CA ILE A 73 6.70 4.52 5.00
C ILE A 73 7.21 4.97 3.62
N CYS A 74 6.51 4.60 2.55
CA CYS A 74 6.80 5.07 1.21
C CYS A 74 6.61 6.58 1.14
N ALA A 75 5.52 7.13 1.67
CA ALA A 75 5.25 8.57 1.65
C ALA A 75 6.37 9.40 2.30
N VAL A 76 6.95 8.92 3.40
CA VAL A 76 8.07 9.60 4.11
C VAL A 76 9.46 9.29 3.54
N GLY A 77 9.57 8.45 2.51
CA GLY A 77 10.80 8.24 1.73
C GLY A 77 11.62 7.00 2.09
N VAL A 78 11.10 6.09 2.93
CA VAL A 78 11.78 4.82 3.31
C VAL A 78 11.36 3.69 2.35
N TYR A 79 11.39 3.95 1.05
CA TYR A 79 10.88 3.05 0.01
C TYR A 79 11.25 1.57 0.24
N VAL A 80 10.29 0.67 -0.02
CA VAL A 80 10.45 -0.80 -0.02
C VAL A 80 10.30 -1.31 -1.44
#